data_AF-A0A355U867-F1
#
_entry.id   AF-A0A355U867-F1
#
_cell.length_a   1.000
_cell.length_b   1.000
_cell.length_c   1.000
_cell.angle_alpha   90.00
_cell.angle_beta   90.00
_cell.angle_gamma   90.00
#
_symmetry.space_group_name_H-M   'P 1'
#
loop_
_entity.id
_entity.type
_entity.pdbx_description
1 polymer ?
#
loop_
_entity_poly.entity_id
_entity_poly.type
_entity_poly.pdbx_seq_one_letter_code
_entity_poly.pdbx_strand_id
1 'polypeptide(L)'
;TLSGKARLVKYMSGTDAEVLEYTVAPGSAITKGTLKDISFPKDAVIGGLIRGSESYIAIGSTRIEPYDRVVVFALPHTVKDIDRLFR
;
A
#
# COMPACT_ATOMS: atom_id res chain seq x y z
N THR A 1 4.85 -17.93 3.00
CA THR A 1 5.79 -17.24 2.09
C THR A 1 5.14 -15.95 1.63
N LEU A 2 5.88 -14.83 1.69
CA LEU A 2 5.42 -13.53 1.19
C LEU A 2 4.93 -13.73 -0.25
N SER A 3 3.67 -13.39 -0.53
CA SER A 3 3.14 -13.49 -1.88
C SER A 3 3.97 -12.55 -2.76
N GLY A 4 4.44 -13.00 -3.94
CA GLY A 4 5.37 -12.28 -4.83
C GLY A 4 4.85 -10.97 -5.45
N LYS A 5 4.11 -10.16 -4.70
CA LYS A 5 3.51 -8.88 -5.12
C LYS A 5 4.12 -7.66 -4.40
N ALA A 6 4.72 -7.84 -3.23
CA ALA A 6 5.56 -6.81 -2.61
C ALA A 6 6.95 -6.85 -3.26
N ARG A 7 7.37 -5.75 -3.90
CA ARG A 7 8.63 -5.70 -4.66
C ARG A 7 9.85 -5.43 -3.79
N LEU A 8 9.67 -4.82 -2.62
CA LEU A 8 10.74 -4.49 -1.69
C LEU A 8 10.15 -4.41 -0.28
N VAL A 9 10.80 -5.10 0.67
CA VAL A 9 10.58 -4.91 2.11
C VAL A 9 11.85 -4.29 2.65
N LYS A 10 11.76 -3.07 3.19
CA LYS A 10 12.90 -2.41 3.83
C LYS A 10 12.57 -2.13 5.30
N TYR A 11 13.42 -2.65 6.17
CA TYR A 11 13.37 -2.38 7.61
C TYR A 11 13.98 -1.01 7.88
N MET A 12 13.26 -0.16 8.63
CA MET A 12 13.79 1.14 9.04
C MET A 12 14.45 1.01 10.41
N SER A 13 15.77 1.25 10.47
CA SER A 13 16.54 1.20 11.71
C SER A 13 15.94 2.13 12.77
N GLY A 14 15.58 1.59 13.93
CA GLY A 14 14.96 2.34 15.04
C GLY A 14 13.43 2.33 15.05
N THR A 15 12.77 1.60 14.14
CA THR A 15 11.32 1.37 14.19
C THR A 15 11.00 -0.09 13.86
N ASP A 16 9.93 -0.63 14.42
CA ASP A 16 9.43 -1.96 14.04
C ASP A 16 8.67 -1.94 12.70
N ALA A 17 8.54 -0.80 12.03
CA ALA A 17 7.78 -0.67 10.79
C ALA A 17 8.57 -1.16 9.56
N GLU A 18 7.85 -1.83 8.67
CA GLU A 18 8.30 -2.25 7.35
C GLU A 18 7.77 -1.31 6.28
N VAL A 19 8.63 -0.99 5.31
CA VAL A 19 8.22 -0.29 4.08
C VAL A 19 7.96 -1.33 2.99
N LEU A 20 6.75 -1.32 2.45
CA LEU A 20 6.26 -2.23 1.44
C LEU A 20 5.93 -1.45 0.17
N GLU A 21 6.40 -1.94 -0.98
CA GLU A 21 6.01 -1.41 -2.28
C GLU A 21 5.11 -2.39 -3.03
N TYR A 22 3.90 -1.95 -3.37
CA TYR A 22 2.90 -2.74 -4.09
C TYR A 22 2.71 -2.21 -5.52
N THR A 23 2.61 -3.11 -6.48
CA THR A 23 1.97 -2.81 -7.78
C THR A 23 0.52 -3.27 -7.71
N VAL A 24 -0.43 -2.35 -7.83
CA VAL A 24 -1.86 -2.63 -7.66
C VAL A 24 -2.38 -3.49 -8.81
N ALA A 25 -3.00 -4.62 -8.50
CA ALA A 25 -3.60 -5.48 -9.51
C ALA A 25 -4.98 -4.94 -9.95
N PRO A 26 -5.40 -5.18 -11.21
CA PRO A 26 -6.77 -4.93 -11.62
C PRO A 26 -7.77 -5.67 -10.72
N GLY A 27 -8.81 -4.97 -10.26
CA GLY A 27 -9.86 -5.55 -9.41
C GLY A 27 -9.53 -5.60 -7.91
N SER A 28 -8.34 -5.13 -7.50
CA SER A 28 -7.97 -5.10 -6.08
C SER A 28 -8.92 -4.28 -5.23
N ALA A 29 -9.15 -4.73 -3.99
CA ALA A 29 -10.08 -4.08 -3.07
C ALA A 29 -9.70 -2.61 -2.79
N ILE A 30 -8.41 -2.29 -2.81
CA ILE A 30 -7.90 -0.92 -2.65
C ILE A 30 -8.36 0.05 -3.77
N THR A 31 -8.85 -0.46 -4.91
CA THR A 31 -9.33 0.37 -6.04
C THR A 31 -10.82 0.72 -5.97
N LYS A 32 -11.54 0.23 -4.95
CA LYS A 32 -13.01 0.33 -4.88
C LYS A 32 -13.53 1.69 -4.41
N GLY A 33 -12.69 2.53 -3.83
CA GLY A 33 -13.07 3.81 -3.26
C GLY A 33 -11.89 4.76 -3.10
N THR A 34 -12.12 5.89 -2.42
CA THR A 34 -11.02 6.76 -1.99
C THR A 34 -10.39 6.22 -0.70
N LEU A 35 -9.16 6.63 -0.38
CA LEU A 35 -8.45 6.12 0.80
C LEU A 35 -9.20 6.36 2.12
N LYS A 36 -9.98 7.44 2.23
CA LYS A 36 -10.82 7.72 3.41
C LYS A 36 -12.07 6.83 3.50
N ASP A 37 -12.53 6.27 2.37
CA ASP A 37 -13.77 5.49 2.30
C ASP A 37 -13.50 3.98 2.39
N ILE A 38 -12.27 3.55 2.17
CA ILE A 38 -11.85 2.15 2.25
C ILE A 38 -11.43 1.83 3.69
N SER A 39 -11.83 0.66 4.18
CA SER A 39 -11.32 0.14 5.45
C SER A 39 -9.84 -0.23 5.28
N PHE A 40 -8.96 0.60 5.84
CA PHE A 40 -7.52 0.39 5.84
C PHE A 40 -7.04 0.06 7.27
N PRO A 41 -6.07 -0.86 7.45
CA PRO A 41 -5.57 -1.21 8.77
C PRO A 41 -5.01 0.00 9.53
N LYS A 42 -5.29 0.09 10.83
CA LYS A 42 -4.86 1.22 11.68
C LYS A 42 -3.34 1.28 11.89
N ASP A 43 -2.70 0.12 11.87
CA ASP A 43 -1.25 -0.03 12.06
C ASP A 43 -0.50 0.03 10.73
N ALA A 44 -1.07 0.72 9.74
CA ALA A 44 -0.50 0.92 8.42
C ALA A 44 -0.87 2.30 7.85
N VAL A 45 0.04 2.88 7.07
CA VAL A 45 -0.13 4.18 6.43
C VAL A 45 0.35 4.11 4.99
N ILE A 46 -0.43 4.64 4.06
CA ILE A 46 0.00 4.86 2.69
C ILE A 46 0.78 6.18 2.65
N GLY A 47 2.05 6.14 2.22
CA GLY A 47 2.85 7.34 2.08
C GLY A 47 2.53 8.10 0.78
N GLY A 48 2.52 7.38 -0.33
CA GLY A 48 2.31 7.95 -1.65
C GLY A 48 2.23 6.89 -2.73
N LEU A 49 2.03 7.35 -3.95
CA LEU A 49 2.01 6.47 -5.13
C LEU A 49 2.73 7.10 -6.33
N ILE A 50 3.14 6.23 -7.24
CA ILE A 50 3.60 6.60 -8.58
C ILE A 50 2.57 6.06 -9.58
N ARG A 51 2.10 6.94 -10.47
CA ARG A 51 1.22 6.60 -11.59
C ARG A 51 1.89 7.03 -12.89
N GLY A 52 2.31 6.05 -13.69
CA GLY A 52 3.15 6.33 -14.85
C GLY A 52 4.48 6.95 -14.43
N SER A 53 4.72 8.20 -14.83
CA SER A 53 5.88 9.01 -14.46
C SER A 53 5.64 9.98 -13.30
N GLU A 54 4.40 10.12 -12.85
CA GLU A 54 3.99 11.13 -11.88
C GLU A 54 3.97 10.57 -10.45
N SER A 55 4.39 11.39 -9.48
CA SER A 55 4.39 11.05 -8.06
C SER A 55 3.32 11.82 -7.31
N TYR A 56 2.63 11.16 -6.39
CA TYR A 56 1.51 11.72 -5.63
C TYR A 56 1.70 11.44 -4.15
N ILE A 57 1.44 12.47 -3.35
CA ILE A 57 1.25 12.30 -1.90
C ILE A 57 -0.17 11.76 -1.70
N ALA A 58 -0.28 10.64 -0.98
CA ALA A 58 -1.56 10.03 -0.71
C ALA A 58 -2.32 10.84 0.36
N ILE A 59 -3.55 11.23 0.04
CA ILE A 59 -4.47 11.91 0.94
C ILE A 59 -5.81 11.17 0.96
N GLY A 60 -6.71 11.53 1.88
CA GLY A 60 -7.99 10.84 2.03
C GLY A 60 -8.83 10.76 0.75
N SER A 61 -8.79 11.79 -0.11
CA SER A 61 -9.50 11.81 -1.39
C SER A 61 -8.76 11.09 -2.53
N THR A 62 -7.53 10.62 -2.32
CA THR A 62 -6.78 9.87 -3.32
C THR A 62 -7.53 8.58 -3.65
N ARG A 63 -7.68 8.30 -4.95
CA ARG A 63 -8.20 7.06 -5.48
C ARG A 63 -7.06 6.26 -6.09
N ILE A 64 -6.80 5.08 -5.54
CA ILE A 64 -5.80 4.15 -6.07
C ILE A 64 -6.38 3.47 -7.31
N GLU A 65 -5.57 3.35 -8.34
CA GLU A 65 -5.93 2.78 -9.63
C GLU A 65 -5.09 1.53 -9.92
N PRO A 66 -5.58 0.63 -10.80
CA PRO A 66 -4.77 -0.47 -11.30
C PRO A 66 -3.42 0.03 -11.83
N TYR A 67 -2.38 -0.76 -11.57
CA TYR A 67 -0.99 -0.50 -11.96
C TYR A 67 -0.27 0.64 -11.23
N ASP A 68 -0.95 1.35 -10.32
CA ASP A 68 -0.26 2.27 -9.41
C ASP A 68 0.80 1.52 -8.60
N ARG A 69 1.96 2.16 -8.40
CA ARG A 69 2.98 1.71 -7.47
C ARG A 69 2.81 2.45 -6.16
N VAL A 70 2.38 1.75 -5.12
CA VAL A 70 1.99 2.34 -3.84
C VAL A 70 2.99 1.96 -2.76
N VAL A 71 3.44 2.94 -2.00
CA VAL A 71 4.32 2.73 -0.84
C VAL A 71 3.49 2.74 0.43
N VAL A 72 3.64 1.69 1.24
CA VAL A 72 2.94 1.49 2.50
C VAL A 72 3.93 1.27 3.62
N PHE A 73 3.74 1.95 4.74
CA PHE A 73 4.44 1.74 5.99
C PHE A 73 3.53 0.92 6.90
N ALA A 74 4.01 -0.18 7.47
CA ALA A 74 3.18 -1.06 8.27
C ALA A 74 3.96 -1.76 9.38
N LEU A 75 3.27 -2.08 10.48
CA LEU A 75 3.81 -3.02 11.45
C LEU A 75 3.78 -4.47 10.91
N PRO A 76 4.75 -5.34 11.27
CA PRO A 76 4.90 -6.68 10.68
C PRO A 76 3.66 -7.57 10.79
N HIS A 77 2.87 -7.43 11.87
CA HIS A 77 1.64 -8.22 12.04
C HIS A 77 0.53 -7.82 11.06
N THR A 78 0.58 -6.61 10.50
CA THR A 78 -0.45 -6.02 9.63
C THR A 78 -0.20 -6.29 8.15
N VAL A 79 1.01 -6.71 7.77
CA VAL A 79 1.43 -6.97 6.38
C VAL A 79 0.46 -7.90 5.64
N LYS A 80 -0.04 -8.94 6.32
CA LYS A 80 -0.97 -9.92 5.71
C LYS A 80 -2.33 -9.31 5.35
N ASP A 81 -2.81 -8.34 6.12
CA ASP A 81 -4.09 -7.69 5.85
C ASP A 81 -3.95 -6.67 4.70
N ILE A 82 -2.81 -6.00 4.63
CA ILE A 82 -2.46 -5.13 3.51
C ILE A 82 -2.36 -5.94 2.21
N ASP A 83 -1.66 -7.07 2.24
CA ASP A 83 -1.56 -7.98 1.09
C ASP A 83 -2.92 -8.39 0.51
N ARG A 84 -3.98 -8.48 1.34
CA ARG A 84 -5.34 -8.79 0.88
C ARG A 84 -6.00 -7.62 0.16
N LEU A 85 -5.68 -6.39 0.53
CA LEU A 85 -6.24 -5.19 -0.09
C LEU A 85 -5.69 -4.95 -1.50
N PHE A 86 -4.41 -5.27 -1.72
CA PHE A 86 -3.69 -5.11 -2.99
C PHE A 86 -3.76 -6.34 -3.90
N ARG A 87 -4.58 -7.35 -3.55
CA ARG A 87 -4.69 -8.61 -4.29
C ARG A 87 -5.51 -8.52 -5.56
#